data_AF-A0A5B2VSA5-F1
#
_entry.id   AF-A0A5B2VSA5-F1
#
_cell.length_a   1.000
_cell.length_b   1.000
_cell.length_c   1.000
_cell.angle_alpha   90.00
_cell.angle_beta   90.00
_cell.angle_gamma   90.00
#
_symmetry.space_group_name_H-M   'P 1'
#
loop_
_entity.id
_entity.type
_entity.pdbx_description
1 polymer ?
#
loop_
_entity_poly.entity_id
_entity_poly.type
_entity_poly.pdbx_seq_one_letter_code
_entity_poly.pdbx_strand_id
1 'polypeptide(L)'
;MLRVKNIILLGNSRQELLEMQHQLHNLGGGVHAVIADLQVITELLHTQRADLIILYVATGEGIYSQYVHAIRRNRLADEVPLVVCREPLETEALEGLLRIK
;
A
#
# COMPACT_ATOMS: atom_id res chain seq x y z
N MET A 1 7.32 16.06 10.34
CA MET A 1 6.24 15.74 9.39
C MET A 1 6.84 14.91 8.27
N LEU A 2 6.45 13.64 8.15
CA LEU A 2 6.98 12.72 7.13
C LEU A 2 6.10 12.84 5.87
N ARG A 3 6.66 13.41 4.81
CA ARG A 3 6.07 13.38 3.48
C ARG A 3 6.07 11.92 3.01
N VAL A 4 4.90 11.37 2.66
CA VAL A 4 4.77 9.98 2.18
C VAL A 4 5.56 9.84 0.86
N LYS A 5 6.73 9.20 0.98
CA LYS A 5 7.72 8.82 -0.03
C LYS A 5 7.39 7.47 -0.68
N ASN A 6 7.44 6.46 0.17
CA ASN A 6 7.51 5.07 -0.24
C ASN A 6 6.20 4.39 0.12
N ILE A 7 5.48 3.94 -0.91
CA ILE A 7 4.18 3.30 -0.76
C ILE A 7 4.32 1.84 -1.19
N ILE A 8 3.80 0.94 -0.37
CA ILE A 8 3.62 -0.45 -0.76
C ILE A 8 2.15 -0.68 -1.11
N LEU A 9 1.91 -1.15 -2.33
CA LEU A 9 0.61 -1.55 -2.83
C LEU A 9 0.48 -3.06 -2.72
N LEU A 10 -0.54 -3.51 -2.01
CA LEU A 10 -0.84 -4.93 -1.77
C LEU A 10 -2.24 -5.23 -2.28
N GLY A 11 -2.45 -6.42 -2.81
CA GLY A 11 -3.81 -6.82 -3.15
C GLY A 11 -3.92 -8.08 -3.98
N ASN A 12 -5.17 -8.43 -4.30
CA ASN A 12 -5.49 -9.63 -5.07
C ASN A 12 -5.86 -9.35 -6.55
N SER A 13 -5.82 -8.09 -7.00
CA SER A 13 -5.99 -7.75 -8.42
C SER A 13 -4.79 -6.95 -8.93
N ARG A 14 -3.93 -7.60 -9.71
CA ARG A 14 -2.71 -6.97 -10.23
C ARG A 14 -3.00 -5.77 -11.14
N GLN A 15 -4.07 -5.84 -11.93
CA GLN A 15 -4.45 -4.77 -12.86
C GLN A 15 -4.76 -3.48 -12.08
N GLU A 16 -5.61 -3.57 -11.06
CA GLU A 16 -6.00 -2.43 -10.21
C GLU A 16 -4.80 -1.84 -9.46
N LEU A 17 -3.89 -2.70 -8.99
CA LEU A 17 -2.65 -2.24 -8.35
C LEU A 17 -1.74 -1.48 -9.34
N LEU A 18 -1.67 -1.89 -10.61
CA LEU A 18 -0.92 -1.18 -11.65
C LEU A 18 -1.56 0.17 -11.97
N GLU A 19 -2.90 0.23 -12.03
CA GLU A 19 -3.63 1.47 -12.26
C GLU A 19 -3.39 2.47 -11.12
N MET A 20 -3.52 2.05 -9.87
CA MET A 20 -3.18 2.89 -8.70
C MET A 20 -1.70 3.29 -8.67
N GLN A 21 -0.78 2.38 -9.02
CA GLN A 21 0.65 2.71 -9.11
C GLN A 21 0.89 3.82 -10.14
N HIS A 22 0.24 3.73 -11.31
CA HIS A 22 0.36 4.72 -12.36
C HIS A 22 -0.20 6.08 -11.91
N GLN A 23 -1.36 6.09 -11.24
CA GLN A 23 -1.93 7.30 -10.64
C GLN A 23 -0.97 7.93 -9.64
N LEU A 24 -0.44 7.16 -8.68
CA LEU A 24 0.52 7.64 -7.68
C LEU A 24 1.80 8.23 -8.30
N HIS A 25 2.29 7.62 -9.38
CA HIS A 25 3.43 8.15 -10.12
C HIS A 25 3.11 9.49 -10.80
N ASN A 26 1.90 9.62 -11.36
CA ASN A 26 1.44 10.83 -12.05
C ASN A 26 1.11 11.98 -11.09
N LEU A 27 0.78 11.69 -9.83
CA LEU A 27 0.62 12.71 -8.78
C LEU A 27 1.93 13.48 -8.47
N GLY A 28 3.07 12.97 -8.95
CA GLY A 28 4.35 13.64 -8.90
C GLY A 28 4.97 13.72 -7.50
N GLY A 29 6.08 14.45 -7.37
CA GLY A 29 6.67 14.74 -6.06
C GLY A 29 7.52 13.64 -5.43
N GLY A 30 8.00 12.68 -6.23
CA GLY A 30 8.96 11.66 -5.79
C GLY A 30 8.34 10.52 -5.00
N VAL A 31 7.05 10.26 -5.19
CA VAL A 31 6.36 9.08 -4.65
C VAL A 31 6.85 7.84 -5.38
N HIS A 32 7.30 6.85 -4.62
CA HIS A 32 7.72 5.55 -5.13
C HIS A 32 6.73 4.49 -4.63
N ALA A 33 5.92 3.96 -5.54
CA ALA A 33 4.94 2.92 -5.24
C ALA A 33 5.43 1.56 -5.77
N VAL A 34 5.45 0.55 -4.91
CA VAL A 34 5.82 -0.84 -5.28
C VAL A 34 4.67 -1.77 -5.05
N ILE A 35 4.40 -2.64 -6.02
CA ILE A 35 3.41 -3.70 -5.90
C ILE A 35 4.07 -4.92 -5.25
N ALA A 36 3.45 -5.44 -4.20
CA ALA A 36 3.85 -6.67 -3.54
C ALA A 36 2.65 -7.63 -3.41
N ASP A 37 2.94 -8.92 -3.28
CA ASP A 37 1.99 -9.95 -2.88
C ASP A 37 2.31 -10.47 -1.47
N LEU A 38 1.50 -11.41 -0.98
CA LEU A 38 1.65 -11.97 0.36
C LEU A 38 2.98 -12.71 0.57
N GLN A 39 3.59 -13.25 -0.49
CA GLN A 39 4.84 -14.02 -0.39
C GLN A 39 6.04 -13.09 -0.22
N VAL A 40 6.09 -11.99 -1.00
CA VAL A 40 7.22 -11.06 -1.00
C VAL A 40 7.07 -9.89 -0.02
N ILE A 41 5.88 -9.61 0.52
CA ILE A 41 5.68 -8.46 1.42
C ILE A 41 6.59 -8.50 2.64
N THR A 42 6.86 -9.69 3.20
CA THR A 42 7.71 -9.82 4.39
C THR A 42 9.13 -9.37 4.08
N GLU A 43 9.70 -9.81 2.95
CA GLU A 43 11.03 -9.39 2.51
C GLU A 43 11.07 -7.90 2.16
N LEU A 44 10.04 -7.40 1.50
CA LEU A 44 9.96 -6.01 1.05
C LEU A 44 9.91 -5.04 2.25
N LEU A 45 9.17 -5.39 3.30
CA LEU A 45 9.12 -4.62 4.55
C LEU A 45 10.43 -4.63 5.34
N HIS A 46 11.31 -5.62 5.13
CA HIS A 46 12.63 -5.64 5.75
C HIS A 46 13.68 -4.84 4.96
N THR A 47 13.53 -4.78 3.64
CA THR A 47 14.51 -4.15 2.74
C THR A 47 14.17 -2.69 2.42
N GLN A 48 12.90 -2.31 2.53
CA GLN A 48 12.42 -0.97 2.22
C GLN A 48 11.62 -0.38 3.38
N ARG A 49 11.91 0.88 3.70
CA ARG A 49 11.12 1.64 4.67
C ARG A 49 9.88 2.20 3.97
N ALA A 50 8.75 1.54 4.20
CA ALA A 50 7.45 2.04 3.77
C ALA A 50 6.99 3.20 4.67
N ASP A 51 6.46 4.26 4.06
CA ASP A 51 5.77 5.34 4.76
C ASP A 51 4.25 5.10 4.82
N LEU A 52 3.73 4.31 3.88
CA LEU A 52 2.33 3.96 3.76
C LEU A 52 2.19 2.58 3.09
N ILE A 53 1.23 1.78 3.58
CA ILE A 53 0.81 0.55 2.93
C ILE A 53 -0.65 0.70 2.52
N ILE A 54 -0.96 0.41 1.26
CA ILE A 54 -2.32 0.37 0.73
C ILE A 54 -2.64 -1.07 0.37
N LEU A 55 -3.64 -1.64 1.05
CA LEU A 55 -4.15 -2.98 0.82
C LEU A 55 -5.48 -2.90 0.07
N TYR A 56 -5.48 -3.32 -1.19
CA TYR A 56 -6.64 -3.44 -2.04
C TYR A 56 -7.13 -4.89 -2.14
N VAL A 57 -8.34 -5.16 -1.66
CA VAL A 57 -8.94 -6.49 -1.72
C VAL A 57 -10.34 -6.36 -2.30
N ALA A 58 -10.48 -6.63 -3.61
CA ALA A 58 -11.74 -6.49 -4.33
C ALA A 58 -12.79 -7.53 -3.88
N THR A 59 -12.35 -8.76 -3.67
CA THR A 59 -13.20 -9.91 -3.36
C THR A 59 -12.48 -10.91 -2.45
N GLY A 60 -13.23 -11.73 -1.73
CA GLY A 60 -12.72 -12.83 -0.91
C GLY A 60 -12.73 -12.56 0.59
N GLU A 61 -13.70 -13.17 1.29
CA GLU A 61 -13.72 -13.18 2.75
C GLU A 61 -12.45 -13.87 3.30
N GLY A 62 -11.81 -13.26 4.29
CA GLY A 62 -10.61 -13.82 4.95
C GLY A 62 -9.27 -13.54 4.28
N ILE A 63 -9.23 -13.13 3.01
CA ILE A 63 -7.96 -12.74 2.34
C ILE A 63 -7.36 -11.51 3.03
N TYR A 64 -8.20 -10.53 3.38
CA TYR A 64 -7.81 -9.35 4.15
C TYR A 64 -7.02 -9.70 5.42
N SER A 65 -7.54 -10.61 6.25
CA SER A 65 -6.89 -10.97 7.52
C SER A 65 -5.50 -11.58 7.31
N GLN A 66 -5.28 -12.31 6.21
CA GLN A 66 -3.97 -12.89 5.92
C GLN A 66 -2.93 -11.80 5.65
N TYR A 67 -3.27 -10.79 4.83
CA TYR A 67 -2.39 -9.65 4.56
C TYR A 67 -2.11 -8.84 5.84
N VAL A 68 -3.14 -8.51 6.60
CA VAL A 68 -2.96 -7.73 7.84
C VAL A 68 -2.10 -8.48 8.85
N HIS A 69 -2.34 -9.77 9.05
CA HIS A 69 -1.50 -10.57 9.94
C HIS A 69 -0.05 -10.66 9.44
N ALA A 70 0.19 -10.80 8.14
CA ALA A 70 1.54 -10.80 7.59
C ALA A 70 2.27 -9.47 7.84
N ILE A 71 1.59 -8.34 7.64
CA ILE A 71 2.15 -6.99 7.86
C ILE A 71 2.41 -6.76 9.35
N ARG A 72 1.42 -6.99 10.22
CA ARG A 72 1.51 -6.66 11.66
C ARG A 72 2.41 -7.61 12.46
N ARG A 73 2.74 -8.78 11.93
CA ARG A 73 3.80 -9.63 12.52
C ARG A 73 5.20 -9.09 12.27
N ASN A 74 5.39 -8.17 11.32
CA ASN A 74 6.67 -7.52 11.09
C ASN A 74 6.78 -6.25 11.94
N ARG A 75 7.70 -6.26 12.91
CA ARG A 75 7.94 -5.10 13.80
C ARG A 75 8.27 -3.80 13.06
N LEU A 76 8.91 -3.88 11.91
CA LEU A 76 9.25 -2.69 11.11
C LEU A 76 8.04 -2.09 10.39
N ALA A 77 6.99 -2.88 10.21
CA ALA A 77 5.76 -2.49 9.53
C ALA A 77 4.58 -2.25 10.48
N ASP A 78 4.73 -2.59 11.76
CA ASP A 78 3.66 -2.50 12.75
C ASP A 78 3.16 -1.07 12.93
N GLU A 79 4.08 -0.10 12.94
CA GLU A 79 3.79 1.33 13.05
C GLU A 79 3.48 2.00 11.71
N VAL A 80 3.64 1.30 10.58
CA VAL A 80 3.38 1.88 9.26
C VAL A 80 1.87 2.01 9.05
N PRO A 81 1.37 3.20 8.67
CA PRO A 81 -0.03 3.41 8.32
C PRO A 81 -0.49 2.41 7.26
N LEU A 82 -1.62 1.75 7.52
CA LEU A 82 -2.24 0.79 6.61
C LEU A 82 -3.63 1.29 6.23
N VAL A 83 -3.83 1.51 4.95
CA VAL A 83 -5.14 1.86 4.37
C VAL A 83 -5.68 0.64 3.66
N VAL A 84 -6.93 0.29 3.96
CA VAL A 84 -7.58 -0.90 3.41
C VAL A 84 -8.72 -0.43 2.51
N CYS A 85 -8.69 -0.85 1.25
CA CYS A 85 -9.65 -0.45 0.23
C CYS A 85 -10.29 -1.70 -0.38
N ARG A 86 -11.60 -1.65 -0.62
CA ARG A 86 -12.34 -2.69 -1.34
C ARG A 86 -12.66 -2.30 -2.78
N GLU A 87 -12.51 -1.03 -3.07
CA GLU A 87 -12.71 -0.42 -4.38
C GLU A 87 -11.44 0.38 -4.75
N PRO A 88 -11.14 0.55 -6.05
CA PRO A 88 -10.01 1.36 -6.48
C PRO A 88 -10.13 2.78 -5.94
N LEU A 89 -9.02 3.32 -5.41
CA LEU A 89 -9.01 4.69 -4.90
C LEU A 89 -8.97 5.68 -6.06
N GLU A 90 -9.88 6.65 -6.04
CA GLU A 90 -9.82 7.78 -6.96
C GLU A 90 -8.61 8.68 -6.67
N THR A 91 -8.17 9.42 -7.69
CA THR A 91 -7.02 10.33 -7.63
C THR A 91 -7.10 11.30 -6.44
N GLU A 92 -8.27 11.88 -6.16
CA GLU A 92 -8.45 12.83 -5.05
C GLU A 92 -8.23 12.17 -3.68
N ALA A 93 -8.69 10.92 -3.51
CA ALA A 93 -8.47 10.15 -2.29
C ALA A 93 -6.97 9.86 -2.09
N LEU A 94 -6.27 9.48 -3.16
CA LEU A 94 -4.82 9.27 -3.15
C LEU A 94 -4.08 10.56 -2.78
N GLU A 95 -4.45 11.71 -3.35
CA GLU A 95 -3.87 13.00 -2.97
C GLU A 95 -4.11 13.33 -1.49
N GLY A 96 -5.30 13.05 -0.98
CA GLY A 96 -5.64 13.21 0.44
C GLY A 96 -4.70 12.41 1.34
N LEU A 97 -4.44 11.15 0.98
CA LEU A 97 -3.54 10.25 1.71
C LEU A 97 -2.08 10.74 1.69
N LEU A 98 -1.62 11.30 0.56
CA LEU A 98 -0.27 11.86 0.45
C LEU A 98 -0.08 13.16 1.23
N ARG A 99 -1.18 13.85 1.57
CA ARG A 99 -1.20 15.13 2.28
C ARG A 99 -1.40 15.00 3.79
N ILE A 100 -1.52 13.79 4.34
CA ILE A 100 -1.66 13.57 5.79
C ILE A 100 -0.48 14.26 6.51
N LYS A 101 -0.80 15.31 7.28
CA LYS A 101 0.12 16.26 7.92
C LYS A 101 0.64 15.75 9.25
#